data_AF-A0A0N4XA66-F1
#
_entry.id   AF-A0A0N4XA66-F1
#
_cell.length_a   1.000
_cell.length_b   1.000
_cell.length_c   1.000
_cell.angle_alpha   90.00
_cell.angle_beta   90.00
_cell.angle_gamma   90.00
#
_symmetry.space_group_name_H-M   'P 1'
#
loop_
_entity.id
_entity.type
_entity.pdbx_description
1 polymer ?
#
loop_
_entity_poly.entity_id
_entity_poly.type
_entity_poly.pdbx_seq_one_letter_code
_entity_poly.pdbx_strand_id
1 'polypeptide(L)'
;MLFCLAFVFVLVNASAAKTNEPCVDDASEGLCLRFKSKGKCFMGSSVHFAKTVCAKTCEWCTPEEPRKPESVSNIFMPMNTA
;
A
#
# COMPACT_ATOMS: atom_id res chain seq x y z
N MET A 1 6.08 -19.43 -31.49
CA MET A 1 6.80 -19.87 -30.28
C MET A 1 7.49 -18.68 -29.58
N LEU A 2 8.38 -17.93 -30.25
CA LEU A 2 9.09 -16.77 -29.65
C LEU A 2 8.17 -15.59 -29.28
N PHE A 3 7.17 -15.28 -30.11
CA PHE A 3 6.22 -14.19 -29.89
C PHE A 3 5.31 -14.39 -28.67
N CYS A 4 5.05 -15.63 -28.26
CA CYS A 4 4.24 -15.95 -27.09
C CYS A 4 4.96 -15.58 -25.79
N LEU A 5 6.28 -15.72 -25.75
CA LEU A 5 7.10 -15.45 -24.56
C LEU A 5 7.18 -13.94 -24.26
N ALA A 6 7.16 -13.09 -25.30
CA ALA A 6 7.21 -11.64 -25.15
C ALA A 6 5.92 -11.07 -24.52
N PHE A 7 4.74 -11.59 -24.88
CA PHE A 7 3.47 -11.16 -24.30
C PHE A 7 3.34 -11.49 -22.82
N VAL A 8 3.90 -12.62 -22.38
CA VAL A 8 3.95 -12.99 -20.96
C VAL A 8 4.85 -12.03 -20.17
N PHE A 9 6.00 -11.64 -20.73
CA PHE A 9 6.93 -10.72 -20.07
C PHE A 9 6.37 -9.31 -19.86
N VAL A 10 5.52 -8.81 -20.77
CA VAL A 10 4.89 -7.49 -20.64
C VAL A 10 3.81 -7.49 -19.54
N LEU A 11 3.06 -8.58 -19.38
CA LEU A 11 1.99 -8.68 -18.36
C LEU A 11 2.53 -8.80 -16.93
N VAL A 12 3.69 -9.43 -16.72
CA VAL A 12 4.27 -9.63 -15.37
C VAL A 12 4.73 -8.31 -14.72
N ASN A 13 5.11 -7.31 -15.51
CA ASN A 13 5.61 -6.04 -14.99
C ASN A 13 4.50 -5.03 -14.61
N ALA A 14 3.22 -5.34 -14.89
CA ALA A 14 2.09 -4.43 -14.64
C ALA A 14 1.52 -4.50 -13.22
N SER A 15 1.89 -5.50 -12.41
CA SER A 15 1.27 -5.80 -11.12
C SER A 15 2.18 -5.49 -9.94
N ALA A 16 2.56 -4.21 -9.76
CA ALA A 16 3.17 -3.74 -8.52
C ALA A 16 2.95 -2.23 -8.27
N ALA A 17 1.90 -1.63 -8.83
CA ALA A 17 1.46 -0.31 -8.36
C ALA A 17 0.79 -0.49 -6.99
N LYS A 18 1.60 -0.60 -5.94
CA LYS A 18 1.12 -0.55 -4.56
C LYS A 18 0.65 0.88 -4.34
N THR A 19 -0.66 1.09 -4.45
CA THR A 19 -1.27 2.35 -4.05
C THR A 19 -0.93 2.52 -2.56
N ASN A 20 -0.03 3.46 -2.26
CA ASN A 20 0.36 3.79 -0.89
C ASN A 20 -0.82 4.50 -0.24
N GLU A 21 -1.83 3.73 0.14
CA GLU A 21 -2.90 4.23 0.99
C GLU A 21 -2.28 4.64 2.33
N PRO A 22 -2.60 5.84 2.85
CA PRO A 22 -2.06 6.30 4.10
C PRO A 22 -2.51 5.35 5.22
N CYS A 23 -1.56 4.77 5.94
CA CYS A 23 -1.87 3.95 7.11
C CYS A 23 -2.32 4.83 8.27
N VAL A 24 -3.63 5.07 8.33
CA VAL A 24 -4.28 5.85 9.37
C VAL A 24 -5.47 5.07 9.92
N ASP A 25 -5.91 5.45 11.13
CA ASP A 25 -7.17 4.95 11.66
C ASP A 25 -8.30 5.86 11.16
N ASP A 26 -9.34 5.27 10.56
CA ASP A 26 -10.53 5.99 10.10
C ASP A 26 -11.50 6.28 11.26
N ALA A 27 -11.48 5.45 12.30
CA ALA A 27 -12.30 5.64 13.49
C ALA A 27 -11.61 6.53 14.54
N SER A 28 -12.40 6.99 15.52
CA SER A 28 -11.85 7.77 16.63
C SER A 28 -10.87 6.95 17.46
N GLU A 29 -9.82 7.62 17.96
CA GLU A 29 -8.77 7.01 18.79
C GLU A 29 -9.36 6.21 19.96
N GLY A 30 -10.36 6.77 20.65
CA GLY A 30 -11.03 6.09 21.77
C GLY A 30 -11.70 4.77 21.37
N LEU A 31 -12.26 4.67 20.15
CA LEU A 31 -12.84 3.44 19.64
C LEU A 31 -11.75 2.40 19.33
N CYS A 32 -10.68 2.81 18.65
CA CYS A 32 -9.59 1.91 18.30
C CYS A 32 -8.82 1.41 19.52
N LEU A 33 -8.55 2.27 20.51
CA LEU A 33 -7.95 1.86 21.79
C LEU A 33 -8.85 0.88 22.55
N ARG A 34 -10.17 1.09 22.52
CA ARG A 34 -11.12 0.15 23.13
C ARG A 34 -11.11 -1.21 22.41
N PHE A 35 -10.93 -1.21 21.11
CA PHE A 35 -10.84 -2.44 20.32
C PHE A 35 -9.55 -3.20 20.61
N LYS A 36 -8.41 -2.50 20.64
CA LYS A 36 -7.11 -3.06 21.00
C LYS A 36 -7.13 -3.67 22.41
N SER A 37 -7.58 -2.90 23.40
CA SER A 37 -7.64 -3.37 24.80
C SER A 37 -8.59 -4.55 25.02
N LYS A 38 -9.64 -4.69 24.21
CA LYS A 38 -10.57 -5.83 24.26
C LYS A 38 -10.17 -7.02 23.37
N GLY A 39 -9.01 -6.99 22.73
CA GLY A 39 -8.54 -8.03 21.82
C GLY A 39 -9.37 -8.16 20.52
N LYS A 40 -10.15 -7.13 20.18
CA LYS A 40 -11.04 -7.12 19.01
C LYS A 40 -10.31 -6.97 17.67
N CYS A 41 -9.02 -6.60 17.72
CA CYS A 41 -8.15 -6.67 16.55
C CYS A 41 -8.00 -8.13 16.07
N PHE A 42 -7.89 -9.10 16.97
CA PHE A 42 -7.54 -10.47 16.58
C PHE A 42 -8.64 -11.50 16.82
N MET A 43 -9.70 -11.15 17.57
CA MET A 43 -10.73 -12.10 17.94
C MET A 43 -12.15 -11.54 17.88
N GLY A 44 -13.07 -12.36 17.36
CA GLY A 44 -14.51 -12.09 17.30
C GLY A 44 -15.00 -11.52 15.96
N SER A 45 -16.28 -11.20 15.90
CA SER A 45 -16.95 -10.71 14.68
C SER A 45 -16.50 -9.31 14.25
N SER A 46 -15.88 -8.54 15.14
CA SER A 46 -15.42 -7.17 14.87
C SER A 46 -14.04 -7.11 14.21
N VAL A 47 -13.35 -8.23 13.98
CA VAL A 47 -12.00 -8.24 13.40
C VAL A 47 -12.00 -7.61 12.00
N HIS A 48 -12.97 -7.98 11.17
CA HIS A 48 -13.07 -7.40 9.82
C HIS A 48 -13.32 -5.90 9.88
N PHE A 49 -14.17 -5.45 10.79
CA PHE A 49 -14.46 -4.03 10.97
C PHE A 49 -13.23 -3.27 11.50
N ALA A 50 -12.56 -3.82 12.53
CA ALA A 50 -11.32 -3.28 13.07
C ALA A 50 -10.25 -3.15 11.98
N LYS A 51 -10.19 -4.11 11.03
CA LYS A 51 -9.20 -4.12 9.96
C LYS A 51 -9.34 -2.96 8.99
N THR A 52 -10.57 -2.54 8.76
CA THR A 52 -10.84 -1.37 7.94
C THR A 52 -10.61 -0.08 8.72
N VAL A 53 -11.13 0.03 9.95
CA VAL A 53 -11.24 1.34 10.61
C VAL A 53 -10.16 1.64 11.64
N CYS A 54 -9.43 0.63 12.10
CA CYS A 54 -8.39 0.72 13.13
C CYS A 54 -7.09 0.05 12.66
N ALA A 55 -6.81 0.10 11.36
CA ALA A 55 -5.70 -0.60 10.73
C ALA A 55 -4.34 -0.24 11.35
N LYS A 56 -4.13 1.04 11.67
CA LYS A 56 -2.90 1.54 12.29
C LYS A 56 -2.82 1.12 13.76
N THR A 57 -3.88 1.32 14.53
CA THR A 57 -3.90 0.94 15.97
C THR A 57 -3.73 -0.57 16.18
N CYS A 58 -4.31 -1.38 15.31
CA CYS A 58 -4.20 -2.85 15.30
C CYS A 58 -2.94 -3.35 14.56
N GLU A 59 -2.04 -2.46 14.11
CA GLU A 59 -0.75 -2.79 13.50
C GLU A 59 -0.85 -3.63 12.22
N TRP A 60 -1.94 -3.48 11.46
CA TRP A 60 -2.16 -4.14 10.18
C TRP A 60 -1.61 -3.39 8.98
N CYS A 61 -1.27 -2.11 9.18
CA CYS A 61 -0.50 -1.34 8.24
C CYS A 61 0.64 -0.66 8.99
N THR A 62 1.71 -0.37 8.26
CA THR A 62 2.76 0.56 8.70
C THR A 62 2.55 1.86 7.95
N PRO A 63 2.58 3.03 8.62
CA PRO A 63 2.73 4.28 7.91
C PRO A 63 4.02 4.18 7.10
N GLU A 64 3.91 4.21 5.77
CA GLU A 64 5.10 4.47 4.97
C GLU A 64 5.64 5.80 5.47
N GLU A 65 6.94 5.84 5.83
CA GLU A 65 7.60 7.13 5.95
C GLU A 65 7.31 7.90 4.66
N PRO A 66 6.96 9.20 4.75
CA PRO A 66 6.72 10.00 3.56
C PRO A 66 7.95 9.84 2.67
N ARG A 67 7.83 9.07 1.57
CA ARG A 67 8.88 8.98 0.58
C ARG A 67 9.08 10.40 0.10
N LYS A 68 10.20 11.01 0.50
CA LYS A 68 10.66 12.27 -0.08
C LYS A 68 10.47 12.09 -1.58
N PRO A 69 9.73 12.98 -2.28
CA PRO A 69 9.45 12.78 -3.69
C PRO A 69 10.79 12.50 -4.36
N GLU A 70 10.96 11.26 -4.81
CA GLU A 70 12.15 10.84 -5.51
C GLU A 70 12.11 11.70 -6.75
N SER A 71 12.97 12.72 -6.75
CA SER A 71 13.07 13.70 -7.81
C SER A 71 13.00 12.93 -9.10
N VAL A 72 11.93 13.14 -9.87
CA VAL A 72 11.80 12.61 -11.20
C VAL A 72 13.05 13.07 -11.92
N SER A 73 14.06 12.19 -12.00
CA SER A 73 15.23 12.43 -12.80
C SER A 73 14.68 12.34 -14.20
N ASN A 74 14.33 13.50 -14.74
CA ASN A 74 14.08 13.68 -16.14
C ASN A 74 15.24 13.00 -16.85
N ILE A 75 14.99 11.82 -17.44
CA ILE A 75 15.89 11.26 -18.44
C ILE A 75 15.71 12.16 -19.66
N PHE A 76 16.39 13.30 -19.61
CA PHE A 76 16.69 14.13 -20.75
C PHE A 76 17.61 13.28 -21.62
N MET A 77 17.04 12.54 -22.57
CA MET A 77 17.82 12.06 -23.71
C MET A 77 17.97 13.26 -24.65
N PRO A 78 19.19 13.81 -24.86
CA PRO A 78 19.41 14.64 -26.03
C PRO A 78 19.27 13.71 -27.24
N MET A 79 18.26 13.96 -28.07
CA MET A 79 18.17 13.37 -29.39
C MET A 79 19.23 14.04 -30.27
N ASN A 80 20.43 13.48 -30.25
CA ASN A 80 21.48 13.72 -31.23
C ASN A 80 21.36 12.68 -32.36
N THR A 81 21.91 13.03 -33.53
CA THR A 81 21.97 12.31 -34.82
C THR A 81 20.87 12.76 -35.79
N ALA A 82 21.13 13.30 -36.99
CA ALA A 82 22.35 13.65 -37.74
C ALA A 82 21.98 14.70 -38.80
#